data_AF-A0A7Y2AMR4-F1
#
_entry.id   AF-A0A7Y2AMR4-F1
#
_cell.length_a   1.000
_cell.length_b   1.000
_cell.length_c   1.000
_cell.angle_alpha   90.00
_cell.angle_beta   90.00
_cell.angle_gamma   90.00
#
_symmetry.space_group_name_H-M   'P 1'
#
loop_
_entity.id
_entity.type
_entity.pdbx_description
1 polymer ?
#
loop_
_entity_poly.entity_id
_entity_poly.type
_entity_poly.pdbx_seq_one_letter_code
_entity_poly.pdbx_strand_id
1 'polypeptide(L)'
;MSSQPPLSQNDAQVTLGELQQELNRLQRVIRLAIQGQLGKLAGKSMGSLAENRDLAKSIHEMLESHALRVQCSECGHAAILRVSPRGGAKNGVFVFDHTIDGHRTFHGGRSSLPELRLVAKPARRKRGDRAVG
;
A
#
# COMPACT_ATOMS: atom_id res chain seq x y z
N MET A 1 40.67 -19.72 -26.82
CA MET A 1 39.80 -19.41 -25.66
C MET A 1 39.74 -17.91 -25.56
N SER A 2 38.65 -17.28 -25.97
CA SER A 2 38.55 -15.81 -25.97
C SER A 2 38.18 -15.33 -24.58
N SER A 3 39.10 -14.63 -23.93
CA SER A 3 38.90 -13.98 -22.64
C SER A 3 37.94 -12.80 -22.81
N GLN A 4 36.82 -12.79 -22.09
CA GLN A 4 35.95 -11.61 -22.04
C GLN A 4 36.71 -10.44 -21.37
N PRO A 5 36.54 -9.21 -21.88
CA PRO A 5 37.11 -8.04 -21.22
C PRO A 5 36.50 -7.84 -19.83
N PRO A 6 37.27 -7.28 -18.87
CA PRO A 6 36.77 -7.02 -17.53
C PRO A 6 35.64 -5.99 -17.54
N LEU A 7 34.63 -6.19 -16.70
CA LEU A 7 33.53 -5.22 -16.50
C LEU A 7 34.10 -3.88 -16.03
N SER A 8 33.92 -2.82 -16.81
CA SER A 8 34.31 -1.48 -16.38
C SER A 8 33.32 -0.94 -15.34
N GLN A 9 33.81 -0.11 -14.40
CA GLN A 9 32.94 0.54 -13.42
C GLN A 9 31.86 1.41 -14.08
N ASN A 10 32.17 2.03 -15.22
CA ASN A 10 31.23 2.87 -15.96
C ASN A 10 30.10 2.03 -16.56
N ASP A 11 30.43 0.92 -17.23
CA ASP A 11 29.42 0.03 -17.83
C ASP A 11 28.49 -0.55 -16.76
N ALA A 12 29.03 -0.88 -15.59
CA ALA A 12 28.23 -1.34 -14.45
C ALA A 12 27.27 -0.26 -13.93
N GLN A 13 27.71 0.99 -13.79
CA GLN A 13 26.87 2.10 -13.34
C GLN A 13 25.75 2.44 -14.34
N VAL A 14 26.08 2.46 -15.63
CA VAL A 14 25.08 2.68 -16.69
C VAL A 14 24.02 1.58 -16.66
N THR A 15 24.45 0.31 -16.67
CA THR A 15 23.54 -0.84 -16.66
C THR A 15 22.62 -0.84 -15.43
N LEU A 16 23.16 -0.57 -14.24
CA LEU A 16 22.37 -0.49 -13.01
C LEU A 16 21.40 0.70 -13.02
N GLY A 17 21.82 1.83 -13.58
CA GLY A 17 20.96 3.01 -13.75
C GLY A 17 19.76 2.73 -14.66
N GLU A 18 19.99 2.09 -15.80
CA GLU A 18 18.94 1.67 -16.73
C GLU A 18 18.00 0.66 -16.10
N LEU A 19 18.53 -0.35 -15.41
CA LEU A 19 17.73 -1.33 -14.68
C LEU A 19 16.84 -0.66 -13.62
N GLN A 20 17.38 0.29 -12.86
CA GLN A 20 16.61 1.00 -11.85
C GLN A 20 15.47 1.82 -12.46
N GLN A 21 15.69 2.45 -13.62
CA GLN A 21 14.64 3.18 -14.33
C GLN A 21 13.53 2.25 -14.80
N GLU A 22 13.87 1.09 -15.37
CA GLU A 22 12.89 0.12 -15.83
C GLU A 22 12.10 -0.49 -14.68
N LEU A 23 12.76 -0.83 -13.57
CA LEU A 23 12.08 -1.30 -12.35
C LEU A 23 11.08 -0.26 -11.82
N ASN A 24 11.46 1.02 -11.80
CA ASN A 24 10.56 2.10 -11.38
C ASN A 24 9.34 2.22 -12.30
N ARG A 25 9.53 2.05 -13.62
CA ARG A 25 8.45 2.05 -14.60
C ARG A 25 7.48 0.89 -14.38
N LEU A 26 8.00 -0.33 -14.21
CA LEU A 26 7.21 -1.53 -13.97
C LEU A 26 6.42 -1.43 -12.66
N GLN A 27 7.05 -0.97 -11.57
CA GLN A 27 6.38 -0.75 -10.29
C GLN A 27 5.24 0.27 -10.41
N ARG A 28 5.43 1.36 -11.18
CA ARG A 28 4.38 2.33 -11.45
C ARG A 28 3.21 1.71 -12.20
N VAL A 29 3.48 0.90 -13.22
CA VAL A 29 2.44 0.20 -13.99
C VAL A 29 1.65 -0.76 -13.11
N ILE A 30 2.34 -1.60 -12.32
CA ILE A 30 1.72 -2.54 -11.37
C ILE A 30 0.79 -1.78 -10.41
N ARG A 31 1.28 -0.70 -9.79
CA ARG A 31 0.49 0.10 -8.84
C ARG A 31 -0.77 0.66 -9.49
N LEU A 32 -0.67 1.24 -10.69
CA LEU A 32 -1.81 1.80 -11.41
C LEU A 32 -2.82 0.73 -11.83
N ALA A 33 -2.34 -0.43 -12.26
CA ALA A 33 -3.20 -1.56 -12.62
C ALA A 33 -4.00 -2.09 -11.42
N ILE A 34 -3.33 -2.30 -10.27
CA ILE A 34 -4.00 -2.72 -9.02
C ILE A 34 -5.02 -1.66 -8.61
N GLN A 35 -4.65 -0.38 -8.61
CA GLN A 35 -5.55 0.71 -8.25
C GLN A 35 -6.79 0.74 -9.15
N GLY A 36 -6.62 0.56 -10.46
CA GLY A 36 -7.72 0.51 -11.41
C GLY A 36 -8.70 -0.64 -11.17
N GLN A 37 -8.21 -1.82 -10.80
CA GLN A 37 -9.09 -2.96 -10.47
C GLN A 37 -9.81 -2.75 -9.14
N LEU A 38 -9.11 -2.29 -8.09
CA LEU A 38 -9.73 -1.97 -6.80
C LEU A 38 -10.77 -0.85 -6.92
N GLY A 39 -10.56 0.13 -7.80
CA GLY A 39 -11.51 1.20 -8.08
C GLY A 39 -12.89 0.70 -8.54
N LYS A 40 -12.96 -0.46 -9.22
CA LYS A 40 -14.25 -1.08 -9.64
C LYS A 40 -15.08 -1.62 -8.48
N LEU A 41 -14.48 -1.72 -7.29
CA LEU A 41 -15.13 -2.15 -6.05
C LEU A 41 -15.58 -0.97 -5.18
N ALA A 42 -15.15 0.26 -5.50
CA ALA A 42 -15.52 1.44 -4.73
C ALA A 42 -17.05 1.62 -4.68
N GLY A 43 -17.55 2.04 -3.53
CA GLY A 43 -19.00 2.19 -3.28
C GLY A 43 -19.73 0.89 -2.97
N LYS A 44 -19.07 -0.28 -3.07
CA LYS A 44 -19.67 -1.59 -2.74
C LYS A 44 -19.37 -2.01 -1.32
N SER A 45 -20.19 -2.89 -0.76
CA SER A 45 -20.00 -3.51 0.55
C SER A 45 -20.47 -4.97 0.45
N MET A 46 -19.86 -5.85 1.22
CA MET A 46 -20.33 -7.23 1.35
C MET A 46 -21.57 -7.30 2.28
N GLY A 47 -22.19 -8.48 2.35
CA GLY A 47 -23.45 -8.70 3.07
C GLY A 47 -23.30 -8.70 4.59
N SER A 48 -22.08 -8.83 5.10
CA SER A 48 -21.80 -8.96 6.54
C SER A 48 -20.48 -8.32 6.97
N LEU A 49 -20.33 -8.10 8.28
CA LEU A 49 -19.08 -7.64 8.90
C LEU A 49 -17.92 -8.62 8.63
N ALA A 50 -18.18 -9.93 8.66
CA ALA A 50 -17.16 -10.96 8.44
C ALA A 50 -16.62 -10.89 7.01
N GLU A 51 -17.50 -10.89 6.01
CA GLU A 51 -17.10 -10.81 4.60
C GLU A 51 -16.36 -9.51 4.28
N ASN A 52 -16.78 -8.39 4.88
CA ASN A 52 -16.07 -7.11 4.72
C ASN A 52 -14.66 -7.13 5.34
N ARG A 53 -14.49 -7.81 6.49
CA ARG A 53 -13.15 -8.01 7.09
C ARG A 53 -12.27 -8.89 6.22
N ASP A 54 -12.82 -9.96 5.67
CA ASP A 54 -12.09 -10.86 4.78
C ASP A 54 -11.67 -10.13 3.50
N LEU A 55 -12.57 -9.35 2.89
CA LEU A 55 -12.25 -8.49 1.75
C LEU A 55 -11.10 -7.53 2.08
N ALA A 56 -11.18 -6.79 3.20
CA ALA A 56 -10.14 -5.85 3.58
C ALA A 56 -8.80 -6.54 3.87
N LYS A 57 -8.84 -7.75 4.44
CA LYS A 57 -7.65 -8.58 4.68
C LYS A 57 -7.02 -9.04 3.37
N SER A 58 -7.79 -9.56 2.42
CA SER A 58 -7.28 -9.98 1.10
C SER A 58 -6.67 -8.80 0.33
N ILE A 59 -7.29 -7.63 0.38
CA ILE A 59 -6.71 -6.40 -0.19
C ILE A 59 -5.37 -6.08 0.48
N HIS A 60 -5.30 -6.14 1.82
CA HIS A 60 -4.06 -5.88 2.54
C HIS A 60 -2.94 -6.85 2.17
N GLU A 61 -3.21 -8.16 2.14
CA GLU A 61 -2.24 -9.20 1.81
C GLU A 61 -1.70 -9.04 0.38
N MET A 62 -2.60 -8.77 -0.58
CA MET A 62 -2.20 -8.46 -1.95
C MET A 62 -1.34 -7.20 -2.04
N LEU A 63 -1.67 -6.12 -1.32
CA LEU A 63 -0.84 -4.91 -1.33
C LEU A 63 0.51 -5.13 -0.64
N GLU A 64 0.55 -5.95 0.41
CA GLU A 64 1.78 -6.29 1.13
C GLU A 64 2.80 -7.01 0.24
N SER A 65 2.36 -7.93 -0.63
CA SER A 65 3.25 -8.64 -1.57
C SER A 65 3.91 -7.73 -2.61
N HIS A 66 3.32 -6.56 -2.86
CA HIS A 66 3.85 -5.54 -3.77
C HIS A 66 4.49 -4.35 -3.05
N ALA A 67 4.73 -4.44 -1.74
CA ALA A 67 5.24 -3.34 -0.92
C ALA A 67 4.42 -2.05 -1.07
N LEU A 68 3.09 -2.18 -1.08
CA LEU A 68 2.13 -1.07 -1.19
C LEU A 68 1.29 -0.90 0.10
N ARG A 69 0.71 0.28 0.23
CA ARG A 69 -0.28 0.68 1.24
C ARG A 69 -1.40 1.45 0.58
N VAL A 70 -2.56 1.51 1.22
CA VAL A 70 -3.60 2.47 0.84
C VAL A 70 -3.22 3.85 1.37
N GLN A 71 -3.53 4.90 0.63
CA GLN A 71 -3.42 6.27 1.12
C GLN A 71 -4.69 6.63 1.87
N CYS A 72 -4.55 7.14 3.10
CA CYS A 72 -5.69 7.68 3.83
C CYS A 72 -6.23 8.92 3.11
N SER A 73 -7.54 8.95 2.84
CA SER A 73 -8.19 10.07 2.16
C SER A 73 -8.27 11.34 2.99
N GLU A 74 -8.12 11.24 4.32
CA GLU A 74 -8.24 12.38 5.24
C GLU A 74 -6.89 13.05 5.52
N CYS A 75 -5.83 12.27 5.78
CA CYS A 75 -4.53 12.82 6.17
C CYS A 75 -3.39 12.51 5.18
N GLY A 76 -3.66 11.80 4.08
CA GLY A 76 -2.65 11.49 3.06
C GLY A 76 -1.60 10.43 3.44
N HIS A 77 -1.59 9.95 4.69
CA HIS A 77 -0.62 8.98 5.18
C HIS A 77 -0.86 7.57 4.63
N ALA A 78 0.21 6.78 4.54
CA ALA A 78 0.11 5.36 4.23
C ALA A 78 -0.62 4.61 5.37
N ALA A 79 -1.63 3.83 5.02
CA ALA A 79 -2.51 3.14 5.93
C ALA A 79 -2.78 1.70 5.49
N ILE A 80 -3.35 0.93 6.42
CA ILE A 80 -3.95 -0.38 6.16
C ILE A 80 -5.47 -0.18 6.18
N LEU A 81 -6.15 -0.67 5.15
CA LEU A 81 -7.61 -0.69 5.15
C LEU A 81 -8.10 -1.77 6.12
N ARG A 82 -9.02 -1.42 7.01
CA ARG A 82 -9.66 -2.35 7.95
C ARG A 82 -11.16 -2.14 7.99
N VAL A 83 -11.85 -3.07 8.63
CA VAL A 83 -13.28 -2.96 8.92
C VAL A 83 -13.51 -3.09 10.42
N SER A 84 -14.14 -2.05 10.98
CA SER A 84 -14.45 -1.94 12.40
C SER A 84 -15.96 -2.01 12.64
N PRO A 85 -16.43 -2.66 13.72
CA PRO A 85 -17.84 -2.59 14.11
C PRO A 85 -18.17 -1.17 14.57
N ARG A 86 -19.37 -0.68 14.25
CA ARG A 86 -19.87 0.61 14.71
C ARG A 86 -21.38 0.52 14.91
N GLY A 87 -21.90 1.15 15.97
CA GLY A 87 -23.35 1.16 16.26
C GLY A 87 -24.14 1.64 15.04
N GLY A 88 -25.18 0.90 14.67
CA GLY A 88 -26.02 1.19 13.50
C GLY A 88 -25.48 0.68 12.15
N ALA A 89 -24.22 0.26 12.05
CA ALA A 89 -23.64 -0.29 10.83
C ALA A 89 -23.55 -1.82 10.88
N LYS A 90 -24.57 -2.52 10.40
CA LYS A 90 -24.67 -4.00 10.43
C LYS A 90 -23.44 -4.70 9.83
N ASN A 91 -22.86 -4.12 8.78
CA ASN A 91 -21.74 -4.73 8.04
C ASN A 91 -20.38 -4.12 8.42
N GLY A 92 -20.34 -3.34 9.51
CA GLY A 92 -19.18 -2.55 9.91
C GLY A 92 -18.92 -1.35 9.03
N VAL A 93 -17.81 -0.68 9.31
CA VAL A 93 -17.33 0.48 8.54
C VAL A 93 -15.87 0.30 8.15
N PHE A 94 -15.54 0.70 6.94
CA PHE A 94 -14.18 0.75 6.42
C PHE A 94 -13.43 1.93 7.03
N VAL A 95 -12.25 1.65 7.57
CA VAL A 95 -11.37 2.62 8.20
C VAL A 95 -9.94 2.48 7.68
N PHE A 96 -9.23 3.60 7.62
CA PHE A 96 -7.79 3.65 7.38
C PHE A 96 -7.07 3.58 8.73
N ASP A 97 -6.35 2.49 8.98
CA ASP A 97 -5.51 2.28 10.16
C ASP A 97 -4.07 2.66 9.85
N HIS A 98 -3.57 3.72 10.48
CA HIS A 98 -2.21 4.22 10.26
C HIS A 98 -1.54 4.56 11.58
N THR A 99 -0.21 4.55 11.56
CA THR A 99 0.63 4.96 12.69
C THR A 99 1.26 6.31 12.36
N ILE A 100 0.85 7.35 13.08
CA ILE A 100 1.42 8.70 13.02
C ILE A 100 2.18 8.92 14.32
N ASP A 101 3.46 9.27 14.22
CA ASP A 101 4.31 9.58 15.39
C ASP A 101 4.30 8.52 16.50
N GLY A 102 4.21 7.24 16.10
CA GLY A 102 4.17 6.11 17.03
C GLY A 102 2.78 5.80 17.60
N HIS A 103 1.79 6.63 17.33
CA HIS A 103 0.41 6.44 17.75
C HIS A 103 -0.44 5.84 16.62
N ARG A 104 -1.22 4.82 16.97
CA ARG A 104 -2.19 4.23 16.06
C ARG A 104 -3.44 5.10 16.00
N THR A 105 -3.83 5.50 14.81
CA THR A 105 -5.00 6.35 14.56
C THR A 105 -5.87 5.75 13.46
N PHE A 106 -7.16 6.10 13.47
CA PHE A 106 -8.14 5.57 12.54
C PHE A 106 -8.93 6.72 11.90
N HIS A 107 -8.95 6.75 10.58
CA HIS A 107 -9.75 7.69 9.79
C HIS A 107 -10.79 6.95 8.96
N GLY A 108 -11.83 7.65 8.50
CA GLY A 108 -12.91 7.11 7.70
C GLY A 108 -14.13 6.71 8.53
N GLY A 109 -14.70 5.54 8.22
CA GLY A 109 -15.95 5.09 8.81
C GLY A 109 -17.11 5.00 7.80
N ARG A 110 -16.82 4.75 6.53
CA ARG A 110 -17.85 4.54 5.49
C ARG A 110 -18.36 3.10 5.53
N SER A 111 -19.66 2.89 5.31
CA SER A 111 -20.29 1.55 5.25
C SER A 111 -19.97 0.78 3.97
N SER A 112 -19.45 1.46 2.95
CA SER A 112 -18.99 0.91 1.69
C SER A 112 -17.50 1.16 1.49
N LEU A 113 -16.87 0.34 0.64
CA LEU A 113 -15.46 0.44 0.28
C LEU A 113 -15.17 1.84 -0.30
N PRO A 114 -14.23 2.60 0.27
CA PRO A 114 -13.86 3.90 -0.28
C PRO A 114 -13.07 3.73 -1.58
N GLU A 115 -12.96 4.79 -2.36
CA GLU A 115 -11.96 4.84 -3.43
C GLU A 115 -10.56 4.69 -2.82
N LEU A 116 -9.79 3.73 -3.30
CA LEU A 116 -8.47 3.41 -2.77
C LEU A 116 -7.40 4.02 -3.67
N ARG A 117 -6.60 4.94 -3.11
CA ARG A 117 -5.34 5.38 -3.72
C ARG A 117 -4.20 4.57 -3.13
N LEU A 118 -3.19 4.25 -3.95
CA LEU A 118 -2.07 3.41 -3.52
C LEU A 118 -0.76 4.21 -3.43
N VAL A 119 -0.04 3.99 -2.34
CA VAL A 119 1.29 4.56 -2.08
C VAL A 119 2.28 3.45 -1.76
N ALA A 120 3.58 3.74 -1.92
CA ALA A 120 4.62 2.83 -1.49
C ALA A 120 4.52 2.58 0.03
N LYS A 121 4.77 1.34 0.45
CA LYS A 121 4.88 1.01 1.86
C LYS A 121 6.07 1.76 2.46
N PRO A 122 5.86 2.53 3.54
CA PRO A 122 6.95 3.23 4.21
C PRO A 122 8.04 2.27 4.66
N ALA A 123 9.30 2.70 4.60
CA ALA A 123 10.42 1.96 5.16
C ALA A 123 10.15 1.67 6.65
N ARG A 124 10.47 0.44 7.08
CA ARG A 124 10.30 0.06 8.48
C ARG A 124 11.27 0.89 9.32
N ARG A 125 10.75 1.68 10.27
CA ARG A 125 11.59 2.38 11.25
C ARG A 125 12.48 1.35 11.96
N LYS A 126 13.79 1.54 11.93
CA LYS A 126 14.72 0.69 12.69
C LYS A 126 14.48 0.98 14.18
N ARG A 127 14.63 -0.05 15.02
CA ARG A 127 14.46 0.06 16.48
C ARG A 127 15.60 0.93 17.03
N GLY A 128 15.43 2.25 16.96
CA GLY A 128 16.49 3.24 17.23
C GLY A 128 16.15 4.65 16.72
N ASP A 129 15.34 4.79 15.66
CA ASP A 129 14.89 6.09 15.14
C ASP A 129 13.74 6.69 15.97
N ARG A 130 13.93 6.81 17.29
CA ARG A 130 13.18 7.81 18.04
C ARG A 130 13.77 9.15 17.63
N ALA A 131 13.08 9.86 16.75
CA ALA A 131 13.39 11.24 16.46
C ALA A 131 13.43 12.01 17.78
N VAL A 132 14.60 12.55 18.11
CA VAL A 132 14.73 13.68 19.01
C VAL A 132 14.02 14.83 18.29
N GLY A 133 12.94 15.30 18.90
CA GLY A 133 12.10 16.40 18.43
C GLY A 133 11.05 16.71 19.47
#